data_AF-A0A521K2F9-F1
#
_entry.id   AF-A0A521K2F9-F1
#
_cell.length_a   1.000
_cell.length_b   1.000
_cell.length_c   1.000
_cell.angle_alpha   90.00
_cell.angle_beta   90.00
_cell.angle_gamma   90.00
#
_symmetry.space_group_name_H-M   'P 1'
#
loop_
_entity.id
_entity.type
_entity.pdbx_description
1 polymer ?
#
loop_
_entity_poly.entity_id
_entity_poly.type
_entity_poly.pdbx_seq_one_letter_code
_entity_poly.pdbx_strand_id
1 'polypeptide(L)'
;MCSRVLARSALAALLVALVCAAPLRATDHYVDAANGSNTSGDGSAAAPWKTLTHALAHTTALPADTHHIHVAPGIYDAALGEVFPLSIRQNTAVEGAGAGLTTFRGVTAFPYPALLDVPGSVNPPGLPFALRGVTVASSSPGAGAGLSARGRTLRELVVEDFAYGIYGTQGLG
;
A
#
# COMPACT_ATOMS: atom_id res chain seq x y z
N MET A 1 12.75 -25.00 51.04
CA MET A 1 11.55 -24.27 50.56
C MET A 1 11.85 -23.22 49.46
N CYS A 2 13.12 -22.89 49.15
CA CYS A 2 13.49 -21.85 48.16
C CYS A 2 13.41 -22.30 46.67
N SER A 3 13.34 -23.60 46.38
CA SER A 3 13.45 -24.11 44.99
C SER A 3 12.11 -24.20 44.23
N ARG A 4 10.96 -24.29 44.92
CA ARG A 4 9.63 -24.43 44.28
C ARG A 4 9.04 -23.12 43.76
N VAL A 5 9.52 -21.98 44.26
CA VAL A 5 9.05 -20.63 43.88
C VAL A 5 9.68 -20.19 42.55
N LEU A 6 10.95 -20.54 42.32
CA LEU A 6 11.69 -20.23 41.08
C LEU A 6 11.12 -20.95 39.84
N ALA A 7 10.67 -22.20 39.99
CA ALA A 7 10.10 -22.97 38.89
C ALA A 7 8.73 -22.43 38.40
N ARG A 8 7.94 -21.82 39.29
CA ARG A 8 6.64 -21.20 38.94
C ARG A 8 6.80 -19.85 38.25
N SER A 9 7.81 -19.08 38.64
CA SER A 9 8.14 -17.79 38.03
C SER A 9 8.74 -17.93 36.62
N ALA A 10 9.53 -18.99 36.38
CA ALA A 10 10.08 -19.27 35.05
C ALA A 10 8.99 -19.67 34.04
N LEU A 11 7.96 -20.40 34.47
CA LEU A 11 6.84 -20.82 33.62
C LEU A 11 5.92 -19.65 33.25
N ALA A 12 5.71 -18.71 34.19
CA ALA A 12 4.94 -17.48 33.94
C ALA A 12 5.68 -16.51 32.98
N ALA A 13 7.00 -16.39 33.11
CA ALA A 13 7.82 -15.60 32.19
C ALA A 13 7.87 -16.20 30.77
N LEU A 14 7.86 -17.54 30.65
CA LEU A 14 7.84 -18.24 29.37
C LEU A 14 6.48 -18.12 28.65
N LEU A 15 5.37 -18.10 29.39
CA LEU A 15 4.02 -17.85 28.85
C LEU A 15 3.80 -16.39 28.42
N VAL A 16 4.36 -15.41 29.15
CA VAL A 16 4.32 -13.99 28.77
C VAL A 16 5.18 -13.70 27.54
N ALA A 17 6.36 -14.33 27.41
CA ALA A 17 7.21 -14.20 26.23
C ALA A 17 6.58 -14.81 24.96
N LEU A 18 5.80 -15.88 25.09
CA LEU A 18 5.12 -16.54 23.97
C LEU A 18 3.92 -15.74 23.43
N VAL A 19 3.31 -14.89 24.25
CA VAL A 19 2.22 -13.99 23.84
C VAL A 19 2.74 -12.72 23.14
N CYS A 20 4.01 -12.33 23.37
CA CYS A 20 4.60 -11.12 22.78
C CYS A 20 5.26 -11.31 21.40
N ALA A 21 5.26 -12.51 20.83
CA ALA A 21 5.90 -12.80 19.54
C ALA A 21 4.91 -13.35 18.49
N ALA A 22 3.72 -12.76 18.38
CA ALA A 22 2.86 -13.06 17.24
C ALA A 22 3.59 -12.63 15.94
N PRO A 23 3.80 -13.52 14.95
CA PRO A 23 4.41 -13.14 13.70
C PRO A 23 3.49 -12.17 12.97
N LEU A 24 4.02 -11.03 12.55
CA LEU A 24 3.34 -10.11 11.65
C LEU A 24 3.11 -10.86 10.32
N ARG A 25 1.86 -11.20 10.00
CA ARG A 25 1.56 -11.92 8.76
C ARG A 25 1.44 -10.89 7.63
N ALA A 26 2.28 -11.04 6.61
CA ALA A 26 2.07 -10.39 5.34
C ALA A 26 1.01 -11.18 4.56
N THR A 27 -0.03 -10.50 4.10
CA THR A 27 -1.11 -11.06 3.28
C THR A 27 -0.96 -10.51 1.87
N ASP A 28 -0.73 -11.42 0.92
CA ASP A 28 -0.66 -11.08 -0.51
C ASP A 28 -2.06 -10.94 -1.10
N HIS A 29 -2.24 -9.86 -1.87
CA HIS A 29 -3.44 -9.55 -2.64
C HIS A 29 -3.07 -9.29 -4.09
N TYR A 30 -3.99 -9.52 -5.01
CA TYR A 30 -3.75 -9.45 -6.45
C TYR A 30 -4.78 -8.57 -7.15
N VAL A 31 -4.28 -7.71 -8.03
CA VAL A 31 -5.06 -6.82 -8.86
C VAL A 31 -4.69 -7.04 -10.32
N ASP A 32 -5.69 -7.28 -11.17
CA ASP A 32 -5.52 -7.52 -12.60
C ASP A 32 -6.60 -6.76 -13.38
N ALA A 33 -6.19 -5.77 -14.19
CA ALA A 33 -7.10 -4.95 -14.98
C ALA A 33 -7.86 -5.75 -16.05
N ALA A 34 -7.24 -6.81 -16.59
CA ALA A 34 -7.77 -7.60 -17.69
C ALA A 34 -8.65 -8.75 -17.20
N ASN A 35 -8.21 -9.46 -16.15
CA ASN A 35 -8.85 -10.70 -15.69
C ASN A 35 -9.56 -10.57 -14.33
N GLY A 36 -9.35 -9.46 -13.61
CA GLY A 36 -9.92 -9.26 -12.28
C GLY A 36 -11.38 -8.82 -12.28
N SER A 37 -12.00 -8.95 -11.10
CA SER A 37 -13.39 -8.54 -10.86
C SER A 37 -13.53 -7.92 -9.47
N ASN A 38 -14.12 -6.72 -9.41
CA ASN A 38 -14.46 -6.09 -8.12
C ASN A 38 -15.73 -6.67 -7.49
N THR A 39 -16.50 -7.48 -8.23
CA THR A 39 -17.76 -8.07 -7.72
C THR A 39 -17.57 -9.51 -7.26
N SER A 40 -16.76 -10.27 -7.99
CA SER A 40 -16.55 -11.71 -7.74
C SER A 40 -15.12 -12.07 -7.36
N GLY A 41 -14.16 -11.14 -7.48
CA GLY A 41 -12.79 -11.35 -7.02
C GLY A 41 -12.69 -11.25 -5.51
N ASP A 42 -11.89 -12.12 -4.91
CA ASP A 42 -11.61 -12.15 -3.47
C ASP A 42 -10.24 -11.57 -3.12
N GLY A 43 -9.47 -11.14 -4.13
CA GLY A 43 -8.13 -10.57 -3.97
C GLY A 43 -7.03 -11.63 -3.97
N SER A 44 -7.36 -12.93 -4.08
CA SER A 44 -6.37 -13.98 -4.27
C SER A 44 -5.81 -13.99 -5.70
N ALA A 45 -4.69 -14.70 -5.90
CA ALA A 45 -4.10 -14.88 -7.23
C ALA A 45 -5.05 -15.58 -8.22
N ALA A 46 -5.97 -16.41 -7.72
CA ALA A 46 -6.93 -17.16 -8.55
C ALA A 46 -8.17 -16.32 -8.90
N ALA A 47 -8.51 -15.33 -8.07
CA ALA A 47 -9.65 -14.45 -8.27
C ALA A 47 -9.27 -12.99 -7.93
N PRO A 48 -8.41 -12.35 -8.74
CA PRO A 48 -7.89 -11.02 -8.45
C PRO A 48 -9.00 -9.96 -8.51
N TRP A 49 -8.79 -8.86 -7.81
CA TRP A 49 -9.62 -7.67 -7.97
C TRP A 49 -9.31 -6.96 -9.28
N LYS A 50 -10.26 -6.18 -9.80
CA LYS A 50 -10.10 -5.46 -11.06
C LYS A 50 -9.33 -4.15 -10.89
N THR A 51 -9.60 -3.42 -9.80
CA THR A 51 -9.04 -2.09 -9.56
C THR A 51 -8.23 -2.03 -8.27
N LEU A 52 -7.19 -1.20 -8.27
CA LEU A 52 -6.36 -0.91 -7.11
C LEU A 52 -7.14 -0.11 -6.06
N THR A 53 -8.05 0.78 -6.49
CA THR A 53 -9.00 1.47 -5.59
C THR A 53 -9.76 0.48 -4.72
N HIS A 54 -10.27 -0.60 -5.33
CA HIS A 54 -11.00 -1.63 -4.60
C HIS A 54 -10.11 -2.37 -3.61
N ALA A 55 -8.90 -2.73 -4.04
CA ALA A 55 -7.92 -3.41 -3.19
C ALA A 55 -7.53 -2.56 -1.96
N LEU A 56 -7.18 -1.29 -2.17
CA LEU A 56 -6.79 -0.36 -1.11
C LEU A 56 -7.93 -0.14 -0.09
N ALA A 57 -9.18 -0.12 -0.54
CA ALA A 57 -10.34 -0.03 0.35
C ALA A 57 -10.49 -1.28 1.24
N HIS A 58 -10.21 -2.47 0.69
CA HIS A 58 -10.31 -3.73 1.42
C HIS A 58 -9.16 -3.96 2.41
N THR A 59 -7.93 -3.64 2.02
CA THR A 59 -6.74 -3.82 2.88
C THR A 59 -6.72 -2.85 4.06
N THR A 60 -7.31 -1.67 3.91
CA THR A 60 -7.43 -0.68 5.00
C THR A 60 -8.25 -1.17 6.20
N ALA A 61 -9.17 -2.11 6.00
CA ALA A 61 -10.08 -2.57 7.05
C ALA A 61 -9.44 -3.55 8.06
N LEU A 62 -8.17 -3.95 7.87
CA LEU A 62 -7.51 -5.00 8.65
C LEU A 62 -6.34 -4.42 9.49
N PRO A 63 -6.58 -4.00 10.74
CA PRO A 63 -5.67 -3.12 11.49
C PRO A 63 -4.38 -3.78 12.06
N ALA A 64 -4.13 -5.07 11.81
CA ALA A 64 -2.99 -5.79 12.41
C ALA A 64 -2.02 -6.41 11.38
N ASP A 65 -2.38 -6.44 10.10
CA ASP A 65 -1.61 -7.17 9.09
C ASP A 65 -0.84 -6.23 8.16
N THR A 66 0.21 -6.80 7.56
CA THR A 66 0.90 -6.18 6.43
C THR A 66 0.23 -6.66 5.15
N HIS A 67 -0.04 -5.76 4.21
CA HIS A 67 -0.63 -6.10 2.94
C HIS A 67 0.38 -5.91 1.83
N HIS A 68 0.52 -6.91 0.99
CA HIS A 68 1.32 -6.82 -0.22
C HIS A 68 0.40 -6.96 -1.43
N ILE A 69 0.23 -5.89 -2.20
CA ILE A 69 -0.66 -5.85 -3.36
C ILE A 69 0.18 -5.98 -4.62
N HIS A 70 0.06 -7.12 -5.29
CA HIS A 70 0.64 -7.39 -6.60
C HIS A 70 -0.29 -6.87 -7.69
N VAL A 71 0.23 -6.03 -8.57
CA VAL A 71 -0.54 -5.40 -9.64
C VAL A 71 -0.01 -5.90 -10.97
N ALA A 72 -0.88 -6.57 -11.73
CA ALA A 72 -0.54 -7.10 -13.05
C ALA A 72 -0.19 -5.96 -14.04
N PRO A 73 0.42 -6.29 -15.20
CA PRO A 73 0.58 -5.33 -16.27
C PRO A 73 -0.77 -4.77 -16.74
N GLY A 74 -0.84 -3.47 -16.99
CA GLY A 74 -2.07 -2.82 -17.41
C GLY A 74 -2.06 -1.30 -17.22
N ILE A 75 -3.07 -0.66 -17.80
CA ILE A 75 -3.39 0.75 -17.56
C ILE A 75 -4.54 0.79 -16.56
N TYR A 76 -4.28 1.38 -15.40
CA TYR A 76 -5.24 1.55 -14.32
C TYR A 76 -5.63 3.02 -14.29
N ASP A 77 -6.80 3.31 -14.84
CA ASP A 77 -7.33 4.65 -15.01
C ASP A 77 -8.82 4.76 -14.65
N ALA A 78 -9.38 5.96 -14.81
CA ALA A 78 -10.80 6.19 -14.52
C ALA A 78 -11.74 5.39 -15.45
N ALA A 79 -11.30 5.00 -16.66
CA ALA A 79 -12.10 4.18 -17.56
C ALA A 79 -12.14 2.71 -17.09
N LEU A 80 -11.06 2.22 -16.47
CA LEU A 80 -11.04 0.93 -15.76
C LEU A 80 -11.91 0.96 -14.48
N GLY A 81 -12.10 2.14 -13.90
CA GLY A 81 -12.89 2.37 -12.68
C GLY A 81 -12.03 2.74 -11.46
N GLU A 82 -10.80 3.19 -11.66
CA GLU A 82 -10.01 3.79 -10.58
C GLU A 82 -10.58 5.14 -10.13
N VAL A 83 -10.42 5.43 -8.84
CA VAL A 83 -10.77 6.72 -8.24
C VAL A 83 -9.51 7.34 -7.67
N PHE A 84 -9.12 8.49 -8.22
CA PHE A 84 -7.92 9.22 -7.80
C PHE A 84 -8.26 10.30 -6.75
N PRO A 85 -7.38 10.57 -5.77
CA PRO A 85 -6.05 9.98 -5.61
C PRO A 85 -6.08 8.53 -5.11
N LEU A 86 -5.14 7.72 -5.61
CA LEU A 86 -4.87 6.39 -5.06
C LEU A 86 -4.16 6.58 -3.72
N SER A 87 -4.86 6.34 -2.61
CA SER A 87 -4.34 6.55 -1.26
C SER A 87 -3.72 5.26 -0.72
N ILE A 88 -2.39 5.12 -0.83
CA ILE A 88 -1.68 3.96 -0.26
C ILE A 88 -1.51 4.20 1.23
N ARG A 89 -2.22 3.44 2.06
CA ARG A 89 -2.20 3.62 3.52
C ARG A 89 -1.06 2.84 4.19
N GLN A 90 -0.97 2.99 5.51
CA GLN A 90 0.02 2.29 6.33
C GLN A 90 -0.05 0.77 6.13
N ASN A 91 1.06 0.09 6.39
CA ASN A 91 1.21 -1.37 6.29
C ASN A 91 0.89 -1.96 4.90
N THR A 92 0.84 -1.15 3.85
CA THR A 92 0.55 -1.60 2.48
C THR A 92 1.77 -1.39 1.58
N ALA A 93 2.24 -2.46 0.95
CA ALA A 93 3.18 -2.43 -0.17
C ALA A 93 2.42 -2.67 -1.48
N VAL A 94 2.78 -1.94 -2.52
CA VAL A 94 2.23 -2.08 -3.87
C VAL A 94 3.37 -2.36 -4.82
N GLU A 95 3.31 -3.51 -5.49
CA GLU A 95 4.30 -3.96 -6.46
C GLU A 95 3.62 -4.16 -7.81
N GLY A 96 3.97 -3.32 -8.78
CA GLY A 96 3.61 -3.52 -10.18
C GLY A 96 4.57 -4.49 -10.86
N ALA A 97 4.15 -4.99 -12.02
CA ALA A 97 4.93 -5.90 -12.84
C ALA A 97 6.21 -5.27 -13.45
N GLY A 98 6.40 -3.96 -13.31
CA GLY A 98 7.54 -3.21 -13.79
C GLY A 98 7.13 -1.83 -14.32
N ALA A 99 8.03 -0.85 -14.19
CA ALA A 99 7.83 0.46 -14.82
C ALA A 99 7.69 0.31 -16.33
N GLY A 100 6.65 0.93 -16.91
CA GLY A 100 6.25 0.77 -18.31
C GLY A 100 5.33 -0.42 -18.59
N LEU A 101 5.15 -1.35 -17.64
CA LEU A 101 4.20 -2.46 -17.75
C LEU A 101 2.94 -2.21 -16.91
N THR A 102 3.11 -1.67 -15.70
CA THR A 102 2.01 -1.26 -14.83
C THR A 102 1.95 0.27 -14.79
N THR A 103 0.86 0.85 -15.30
CA THR A 103 0.68 2.31 -15.37
C THR A 103 -0.54 2.74 -14.58
N PHE A 104 -0.33 3.58 -13.56
CA PHE A 104 -1.39 4.33 -12.89
C PHE A 104 -1.59 5.65 -13.64
N ARG A 105 -2.69 5.76 -14.37
CA ARG A 105 -2.98 6.89 -15.25
C ARG A 105 -4.21 7.64 -14.78
N GLY A 106 -4.07 8.93 -14.57
CA GLY A 106 -5.15 9.73 -14.01
C GLY A 106 -5.08 11.19 -14.43
N VAL A 107 -6.06 11.94 -13.96
CA VAL A 107 -6.04 13.40 -13.97
C VAL A 107 -6.04 13.88 -12.54
N THR A 108 -5.18 14.83 -12.22
CA THR A 108 -5.24 15.52 -10.93
C THR A 108 -6.10 16.76 -11.08
N ALA A 109 -7.00 16.98 -10.13
CA ALA A 109 -7.80 18.19 -10.03
C ALA A 109 -7.45 18.92 -8.73
N PHE A 110 -7.17 20.22 -8.81
CA PHE A 110 -7.12 21.06 -7.62
C PHE A 110 -8.43 20.89 -6.82
N PRO A 111 -8.38 20.71 -5.48
CA PRO A 111 -7.28 21.01 -4.57
C PRO A 111 -6.35 19.83 -4.23
N TYR A 112 -6.55 18.63 -4.79
CA TYR A 112 -5.70 17.47 -4.49
C TYR A 112 -4.59 17.38 -5.52
N PRO A 113 -3.34 17.74 -5.16
CA PRO A 113 -2.31 17.87 -6.17
C PRO A 113 -1.85 16.51 -6.71
N ALA A 114 -2.11 15.37 -6.03
CA ALA A 114 -1.47 14.09 -6.33
C ALA A 114 -2.38 13.11 -7.06
N LEU A 115 -1.84 12.35 -8.01
CA LEU A 115 -2.47 11.12 -8.51
C LEU A 115 -2.32 10.00 -7.48
N LEU A 116 -1.13 9.92 -6.90
CA LEU A 116 -0.80 9.00 -5.82
C LEU A 116 -0.66 9.80 -4.53
N ASP A 117 -1.57 9.58 -3.58
CA ASP A 117 -1.47 10.14 -2.25
C ASP A 117 -0.94 9.08 -1.29
N VAL A 118 0.00 9.46 -0.46
CA VAL A 118 0.42 8.60 0.63
C VAL A 118 0.29 9.36 1.94
N PRO A 119 -0.86 9.22 2.63
CA PRO A 119 -1.15 9.99 3.81
C PRO A 119 -0.11 9.69 4.89
N GLY A 120 0.38 10.76 5.50
CA GLY A 120 1.28 10.67 6.64
C GLY A 120 0.53 10.02 7.80
N SER A 121 1.13 9.02 8.44
CA SER A 121 0.65 8.61 9.76
C SER A 121 1.77 8.04 10.65
N VAL A 122 1.57 8.34 11.92
CA VAL A 122 2.41 8.34 13.12
C VAL A 122 2.90 6.96 13.58
N ASN A 123 4.00 7.01 14.34
CA ASN A 123 4.46 6.15 15.43
C ASN A 123 3.60 4.89 15.77
N PRO A 124 4.14 3.65 15.78
CA PRO A 124 5.56 3.28 15.74
C PRO A 124 6.13 3.14 14.31
N PRO A 125 7.47 3.18 14.14
CA PRO A 125 8.12 2.87 12.87
C PRO A 125 7.97 1.36 12.59
N GLY A 126 6.83 0.98 12.01
CA GLY A 126 6.49 -0.40 11.73
C GLY A 126 6.08 -0.55 10.27
N LEU A 127 7.06 -0.98 9.47
CA LEU A 127 7.04 -1.32 8.05
C LEU A 127 7.04 -0.19 7.00
N PRO A 128 7.92 -0.28 5.97
CA PRO A 128 7.88 0.62 4.84
C PRO A 128 6.60 0.36 4.05
N PHE A 129 5.82 1.41 3.71
CA PHE A 129 5.12 1.29 2.44
C PHE A 129 6.20 1.30 1.35
N ALA A 130 6.09 0.35 0.44
CA ALA A 130 6.94 0.24 -0.72
C ALA A 130 6.06 0.42 -1.95
N LEU A 131 6.45 1.33 -2.82
CA LEU A 131 5.94 1.35 -4.18
C LEU A 131 7.07 0.89 -5.09
N ARG A 132 6.82 -0.19 -5.82
CA ARG A 132 7.80 -0.77 -6.72
C ARG A 132 7.22 -1.03 -8.11
N GLY A 133 8.01 -0.74 -9.15
CA GLY A 133 7.76 -1.27 -10.49
C GLY A 133 6.49 -0.70 -11.13
N VAL A 134 6.27 0.60 -11.00
CA VAL A 134 5.10 1.27 -11.58
C VAL A 134 5.49 2.55 -12.32
N THR A 135 4.71 2.87 -13.35
CA THR A 135 4.67 4.19 -13.96
C THR A 135 3.45 4.93 -13.42
N VAL A 136 3.64 6.18 -12.99
CA VAL A 136 2.57 7.13 -12.71
C VAL A 136 2.57 8.14 -13.85
N ALA A 137 1.44 8.31 -14.52
CA ALA A 137 1.30 9.18 -15.69
C ALA A 137 0.06 10.06 -15.59
N SER A 138 0.17 11.33 -16.00
CA SER A 138 -0.98 12.22 -16.10
C SER A 138 -1.50 12.34 -17.52
N SER A 139 -2.78 12.66 -17.65
CA SER A 139 -3.32 13.28 -18.87
C SER A 139 -3.72 14.75 -18.69
N SER A 140 -3.39 15.38 -17.56
CA SER A 140 -3.63 16.81 -17.28
C SER A 140 -2.42 17.49 -16.62
N PRO A 141 -2.22 18.81 -16.81
CA PRO A 141 -1.19 19.55 -16.09
C PRO A 141 -1.58 19.66 -14.60
N GLY A 142 -1.00 18.80 -13.77
CA GLY A 142 -1.05 18.87 -12.32
C GLY A 142 0.10 18.09 -11.69
N ALA A 143 0.00 17.73 -10.41
CA ALA A 143 1.15 17.20 -9.68
C ALA A 143 1.20 15.66 -9.70
N GLY A 144 2.41 15.10 -9.76
CA GLY A 144 2.66 13.67 -9.92
C GLY A 144 2.33 12.84 -8.68
N ALA A 145 3.37 12.39 -8.00
CA ALA A 145 3.25 11.60 -6.78
C ALA A 145 3.48 12.48 -5.55
N GLY A 146 2.47 12.56 -4.68
CA GLY A 146 2.51 13.30 -3.42
C GLY A 146 2.91 12.38 -2.27
N LEU A 147 3.94 12.75 -1.52
CA LEU A 147 4.42 11.99 -0.36
C LEU A 147 4.27 12.83 0.91
N SER A 148 3.41 12.43 1.84
CA SER A 148 3.27 13.13 3.13
C SER A 148 4.05 12.48 4.28
N ALA A 149 4.71 11.34 4.05
CA ALA A 149 5.25 10.48 5.10
C ALA A 149 6.78 10.31 5.07
N ARG A 150 7.41 10.16 6.25
CA ARG A 150 8.86 9.93 6.40
C ARG A 150 9.21 8.43 6.34
N GLY A 151 10.41 8.10 5.85
CA GLY A 151 10.99 6.74 5.93
C GLY A 151 10.38 5.73 4.96
N ARG A 152 10.24 6.10 3.68
CA ARG A 152 9.48 5.35 2.67
C ARG A 152 10.39 4.95 1.51
N THR A 153 10.06 3.86 0.83
CA THR A 153 10.88 3.33 -0.27
C THR A 153 10.11 3.37 -1.58
N LEU A 154 10.64 4.13 -2.54
CA LEU A 154 10.22 4.09 -3.93
C LEU A 154 11.32 3.38 -4.71
N ARG A 155 10.98 2.34 -5.46
CA ARG A 155 11.91 1.59 -6.31
C ARG A 155 11.31 1.46 -7.69
N GLU A 156 12.09 1.69 -8.74
CA GLU A 156 11.60 1.50 -10.11
C GLU A 156 10.29 2.28 -10.36
N LEU A 157 10.23 3.53 -9.88
CA LEU A 157 9.10 4.43 -10.11
C LEU A 157 9.45 5.38 -11.26
N VAL A 158 8.59 5.44 -12.26
CA VAL A 158 8.63 6.46 -13.32
C VAL A 158 7.45 7.41 -13.11
N VAL A 159 7.72 8.72 -13.15
CA VAL A 159 6.68 9.77 -13.11
C VAL A 159 6.81 10.57 -14.39
N GLU A 160 5.78 10.52 -15.24
CA GLU A 160 5.79 11.13 -16.57
C GLU A 160 4.51 11.92 -16.86
N ASP A 161 4.60 12.86 -17.81
CA ASP A 161 3.47 13.68 -18.26
C ASP A 161 2.83 14.57 -17.18
N PHE A 162 3.57 14.91 -16.11
CA PHE A 162 3.13 15.86 -15.08
C PHE A 162 3.84 17.21 -15.18
N ALA A 163 3.18 18.26 -14.68
CA ALA A 163 3.82 19.56 -14.44
C ALA A 163 4.81 19.51 -13.26
N TYR A 164 4.58 18.60 -12.31
CA TYR A 164 5.45 18.34 -11.16
C TYR A 164 5.71 16.84 -10.99
N GLY A 165 6.95 16.45 -10.72
CA GLY A 165 7.33 15.05 -10.49
C GLY A 165 6.91 14.53 -9.11
N ILE A 166 7.88 14.15 -8.28
CA ILE A 166 7.66 13.71 -6.90
C ILE A 166 7.77 14.92 -5.97
N TYR A 167 6.80 15.13 -5.09
CA TYR A 167 6.83 16.25 -4.16
C TYR A 167 6.34 15.85 -2.76
N GLY A 168 6.84 16.55 -1.75
CA GLY A 168 6.41 16.37 -0.36
C GLY A 168 5.17 17.22 -0.08
N THR A 169 4.14 16.64 0.54
CA THR A 169 3.02 17.42 1.09
C THR A 169 3.24 17.62 2.58
N GLN A 170 3.56 18.84 3.01
CA GLN A 170 3.58 19.17 4.44
C GLN A 170 2.15 19.02 4.96
N GLY A 171 1.93 18.14 5.95
CA GLY A 171 0.71 18.19 6.73
C GLY A 171 0.68 19.56 7.39
N LEU A 172 -0.25 20.42 6.96
CA LEU A 172 -0.61 21.57 7.78
C LEU A 172 -1.21 20.96 9.06
N GLY A 173 -0.44 21.03 10.14
CA GLY A 173 -0.88 20.59 11.47
C GLY A 173 -2.04 21.39 11.99
#